data_AF-A0A7W7A8S0-F1
#
_entry.id   AF-A0A7W7A8S0-F1
#
_cell.length_a   1.000
_cell.length_b   1.000
_cell.length_c   1.000
_cell.angle_alpha   90.00
_cell.angle_beta   90.00
_cell.angle_gamma   90.00
#
_symmetry.space_group_name_H-M   'P 1'
#
loop_
_entity.id
_entity.type
_entity.pdbx_description
1 polymer ?
#
loop_
_entity_poly.entity_id
_entity_poly.type
_entity_poly.pdbx_seq_one_letter_code
_entity_poly.pdbx_strand_id
1 'polypeptide(L)'
;MTRYRIEPSAAARLDEIFVYTRDVWSVEQAEKYIRDLFEKFAAIAERRVIWKSIPAELGVKGWFCRHERHYVYWTEQADGEIAIVAVLHERMHRIARIKAEFG
;
A
#
# COMPACT_ATOMS: atom_id res chain seq x y z
N MET A 1 11.71 3.38 16.58
CA MET A 1 11.81 3.49 15.11
C MET A 1 11.09 2.29 14.53
N THR A 2 9.84 2.46 14.13
CA THR A 2 9.07 1.34 13.59
C THR A 2 9.55 1.09 12.17
N ARG A 3 10.02 -0.13 11.93
CA ARG A 3 10.57 -0.52 10.63
C ARG A 3 9.43 -1.03 9.77
N TYR A 4 9.33 -0.49 8.56
CA TYR A 4 8.57 -1.11 7.50
C TYR A 4 9.51 -1.35 6.32
N ARG A 5 9.18 -2.36 5.54
CA ARG A 5 9.80 -2.62 4.24
C ARG A 5 8.76 -2.52 3.14
N ILE A 6 9.20 -2.19 1.95
CA ILE A 6 8.35 -2.16 0.76
C ILE A 6 8.78 -3.32 -0.12
N GLU A 7 7.86 -4.22 -0.44
CA GLU A 7 8.13 -5.33 -1.34
C GLU A 7 8.38 -4.82 -2.78
N PRO A 8 9.17 -5.52 -3.60
CA PRO A 8 9.48 -5.09 -4.96
C PRO A 8 8.26 -4.80 -5.84
N SER A 9 7.17 -5.58 -5.68
CA SER A 9 5.90 -5.36 -6.37
C SER A 9 5.26 -4.02 -5.99
N ALA A 10 5.24 -3.69 -4.71
CA ALA A 10 4.74 -2.42 -4.21
C ALA A 10 5.63 -1.25 -4.67
N ALA A 11 6.95 -1.43 -4.69
CA ALA A 11 7.89 -0.42 -5.17
C ALA A 11 7.66 -0.09 -6.66
N ALA A 12 7.59 -1.11 -7.52
CA ALA A 12 7.28 -0.91 -8.95
C ALA A 12 5.94 -0.21 -9.16
N ARG A 13 4.94 -0.52 -8.32
CA ARG A 13 3.64 0.14 -8.34
C ARG A 13 3.71 1.62 -7.95
N LEU A 14 4.59 2.00 -7.01
CA LEU A 14 4.80 3.41 -6.66
C LEU A 14 5.38 4.19 -7.86
N ASP A 15 6.31 3.57 -8.61
CA ASP A 15 6.87 4.19 -9.82
C ASP A 15 5.78 4.42 -10.88
N GLU A 16 4.90 3.45 -11.11
CA GLU A 16 3.75 3.60 -12.01
C GLU A 16 2.79 4.71 -11.55
N ILE A 17 2.50 4.79 -10.24
CA ILE A 17 1.67 5.84 -9.65
C ILE A 17 2.32 7.21 -9.87
N PHE A 18 3.63 7.33 -9.67
CA PHE A 18 4.35 8.57 -9.89
C PHE A 18 4.29 9.01 -11.35
N VAL A 19 4.65 8.12 -12.29
CA VAL A 19 4.64 8.39 -13.74
C VAL A 19 3.25 8.83 -14.19
N TYR A 20 2.21 8.08 -13.82
CA TYR A 20 0.84 8.42 -14.17
C TYR A 20 0.40 9.77 -13.58
N THR A 21 0.71 10.01 -12.30
CA THR A 21 0.29 11.26 -11.63
C THR A 21 1.00 12.47 -12.24
N ARG A 22 2.27 12.30 -12.59
CA ARG A 22 3.07 13.32 -13.27
C ARG A 22 2.48 13.67 -14.62
N ASP A 23 2.17 12.65 -15.42
CA ASP A 23 1.74 12.82 -16.81
C ASP A 23 0.31 13.38 -16.91
N VAL A 24 -0.54 13.09 -15.93
CA VAL A 24 -1.95 13.55 -15.92
C VAL A 24 -2.12 14.90 -15.24
N TRP A 25 -1.33 15.20 -14.21
CA TRP A 25 -1.48 16.44 -13.44
C TRP A 25 -0.23 17.31 -13.42
N SER A 26 0.81 16.92 -12.66
CA SER A 26 2.10 17.61 -12.65
C SER A 26 3.15 16.83 -11.83
N VAL A 27 4.43 17.18 -12.00
CA VAL A 27 5.54 16.61 -11.20
C VAL A 27 5.33 16.89 -9.72
N GLU A 28 4.93 18.11 -9.35
CA GLU A 28 4.72 18.52 -7.95
C GLU A 28 3.60 17.71 -7.31
N GLN A 29 2.53 17.42 -8.06
CA GLN A 29 1.47 16.55 -7.56
C GLN A 29 1.94 15.11 -7.38
N ALA A 30 2.75 14.59 -8.31
CA ALA A 30 3.31 13.24 -8.20
C ALA A 30 4.24 13.11 -6.97
N GLU A 31 5.15 14.07 -6.77
CA GLU A 31 6.04 14.10 -5.61
C GLU A 31 5.28 14.21 -4.29
N LYS A 32 4.27 15.07 -4.23
CA LYS A 32 3.41 15.20 -3.06
C LYS A 32 2.69 13.88 -2.77
N TYR A 33 2.08 13.27 -3.78
CA TYR A 33 1.31 12.04 -3.61
C TYR A 33 2.17 10.87 -3.12
N ILE A 34 3.38 10.72 -3.66
CA ILE A 34 4.33 9.70 -3.19
C ILE A 34 4.76 9.99 -1.75
N ARG A 35 5.07 11.25 -1.40
CA ARG A 35 5.41 11.62 -0.02
C ARG A 35 4.31 11.26 0.96
N ASP A 36 3.05 11.60 0.63
CA ASP A 36 1.88 11.32 1.46
C ASP A 36 1.69 9.79 1.65
N LEU A 37 2.01 8.97 0.64
CA LEU A 37 2.03 7.51 0.76
C LEU A 37 3.12 7.01 1.73
N PHE A 38 4.34 7.55 1.65
CA PHE A 38 5.42 7.17 2.59
C PHE A 38 5.10 7.58 4.03
N GLU A 39 4.50 8.76 4.24
CA GLU A 39 3.99 9.17 5.55
C GLU A 39 2.89 8.22 6.05
N LYS A 40 2.02 7.76 5.14
CA LYS A 40 1.01 6.75 5.44
C LYS A 40 1.63 5.42 5.86
N PHE A 41 2.71 4.96 5.19
CA PHE A 41 3.40 3.72 5.56
C PHE A 41 4.03 3.79 6.94
N ALA A 42 4.66 4.93 7.28
CA ALA A 42 5.15 5.18 8.63
C ALA A 42 4.02 5.12 9.67
N ALA A 43 2.89 5.79 9.40
CA ALA A 43 1.73 5.76 10.29
C ALA A 43 1.10 4.36 10.43
N ILE A 44 1.15 3.53 9.38
CA ILE A 44 0.76 2.10 9.44
C ILE A 44 1.68 1.36 10.40
N ALA A 45 2.99 1.48 10.20
CA ALA A 45 4.01 0.83 11.03
C ALA A 45 3.83 1.22 12.50
N GLU A 46 3.59 2.48 12.77
CA GLU A 46 3.39 3.04 14.11
C GLU A 46 1.97 2.81 14.67
N ARG A 47 1.14 1.97 14.01
CA ARG A 47 -0.24 1.65 14.42
C ARG A 47 -1.13 2.88 14.65
N ARG A 48 -0.84 4.01 13.98
CA ARG A 48 -1.62 5.26 14.07
C ARG A 48 -2.80 5.32 13.09
N VAL A 49 -3.09 4.21 12.41
CA VAL A 49 -4.24 4.08 11.50
C VAL A 49 -5.02 2.83 11.85
N ILE A 50 -6.30 2.82 11.47
CA ILE A 50 -7.13 1.63 11.65
C ILE A 50 -6.70 0.56 10.64
N TRP A 51 -6.29 -0.58 11.16
CA TRP A 51 -5.95 -1.76 10.38
C TRP A 51 -7.22 -2.56 10.08
N LYS A 52 -7.65 -2.56 8.81
CA LYS A 52 -8.77 -3.43 8.39
C LYS A 52 -8.21 -4.77 7.98
N SER A 53 -8.72 -5.86 8.54
CA SER A 53 -8.31 -7.21 8.13
C SER A 53 -8.82 -7.51 6.73
N ILE A 54 -7.98 -8.20 5.95
CA ILE A 54 -8.43 -8.79 4.69
C ILE A 54 -9.38 -9.94 5.01
N PRO A 55 -10.54 -10.05 4.33
CA PRO A 55 -11.47 -11.16 4.55
C PRO A 55 -10.79 -12.52 4.39
N ALA A 56 -11.01 -13.41 5.36
CA ALA A 56 -10.37 -14.74 5.41
C ALA A 56 -10.67 -15.60 4.16
N GLU A 57 -11.82 -15.37 3.51
CA GLU A 57 -12.23 -16.02 2.25
C GLU A 57 -11.22 -15.84 1.11
N LEU A 58 -10.36 -14.82 1.20
CA LEU A 58 -9.31 -14.57 0.21
C LEU A 58 -8.06 -15.42 0.43
N GLY A 59 -7.99 -16.18 1.53
CA GLY A 59 -6.90 -17.09 1.83
C GLY A 59 -5.56 -16.39 2.13
N VAL A 60 -5.59 -15.08 2.39
CA VAL A 60 -4.40 -14.28 2.72
C VAL A 60 -4.58 -13.66 4.10
N LYS A 61 -3.52 -13.69 4.91
CA LYS A 61 -3.47 -13.00 6.19
C LYS A 61 -2.79 -11.65 5.98
N GLY A 62 -3.54 -10.57 6.15
CA GLY A 62 -3.01 -9.24 5.99
C GLY A 62 -4.03 -8.19 6.36
N TRP A 63 -3.62 -6.95 6.20
CA TRP A 63 -4.43 -5.79 6.50
C TRP A 63 -4.36 -4.80 5.35
N PHE A 64 -5.33 -3.89 5.36
CA PHE A 64 -5.37 -2.81 4.40
C PHE A 64 -5.95 -1.53 5.00
N CYS A 65 -5.63 -0.41 4.36
CA CYS A 65 -6.31 0.85 4.57
C CYS A 65 -6.39 1.62 3.26
N ARG A 66 -7.28 2.62 3.23
CA ARG A 66 -7.44 3.53 2.10
C ARG A 66 -6.60 4.78 2.32
N HIS A 67 -5.90 5.21 1.29
CA HIS A 67 -5.25 6.51 1.16
C HIS A 67 -5.71 7.13 -0.15
N GLU A 68 -6.60 8.13 -0.05
CA GLU A 68 -7.24 8.77 -1.20
C GLU A 68 -7.84 7.77 -2.21
N ARG A 69 -7.25 7.64 -3.41
CA ARG A 69 -7.70 6.73 -4.46
C ARG A 69 -6.98 5.39 -4.46
N HIS A 70 -6.09 5.15 -3.51
CA HIS A 70 -5.31 3.92 -3.42
C HIS A 70 -5.59 3.15 -2.13
N TYR A 71 -5.47 1.84 -2.20
CA TYR A 71 -5.53 0.92 -1.09
C TYR A 71 -4.13 0.38 -0.83
N VAL A 72 -3.65 0.54 0.39
CA VAL A 72 -2.36 0.04 0.84
C VAL A 72 -2.61 -1.28 1.56
N TYR A 73 -1.86 -2.31 1.19
CA TYR A 73 -1.92 -3.63 1.78
C TYR A 73 -0.60 -3.98 2.44
N TRP A 74 -0.67 -4.64 3.59
CA TRP A 74 0.52 -5.07 4.31
C TRP A 74 0.30 -6.35 5.10
N THR A 75 1.42 -6.98 5.45
CA THR A 75 1.50 -8.04 6.44
C THR A 75 2.36 -7.59 7.62
N GLU A 76 2.10 -8.17 8.78
CA GLU A 76 2.90 -8.02 9.98
C GLU A 76 3.69 -9.31 10.15
N GLN A 77 5.00 -9.18 10.21
CA GLN A 77 5.93 -10.29 10.38
C GLN A 77 6.01 -10.70 11.86
N ALA A 78 6.62 -11.86 12.14
CA ALA A 78 6.70 -12.41 13.49
C ALA A 78 7.45 -11.50 14.48
N ASP A 79 8.35 -10.65 13.99
CA ASP A 79 9.12 -9.67 14.76
C ASP A 79 8.42 -8.30 14.89
N GLY A 80 7.21 -8.16 14.34
CA GLY A 80 6.44 -6.92 14.31
C GLY A 80 6.83 -5.96 13.19
N GLU A 81 7.72 -6.35 12.27
CA GLU A 81 8.00 -5.55 11.07
C GLU A 81 6.79 -5.53 10.12
N ILE A 82 6.51 -4.38 9.54
CA ILE A 82 5.45 -4.23 8.54
C ILE A 82 6.02 -4.37 7.14
N ALA A 83 5.51 -5.32 6.36
CA ALA A 83 5.83 -5.44 4.95
C ALA A 83 4.69 -4.87 4.11
N ILE A 84 4.93 -3.76 3.42
CA ILE A 84 4.00 -3.19 2.43
C ILE A 84 4.07 -4.05 1.17
N VAL A 85 3.02 -4.82 0.91
CA VAL A 85 3.00 -5.83 -0.16
C VAL A 85 2.38 -5.30 -1.45
N ALA A 86 1.42 -4.37 -1.37
CA ALA A 86 0.76 -3.82 -2.54
C ALA A 86 0.14 -2.43 -2.31
N VAL A 87 0.07 -1.64 -3.37
CA VAL A 87 -0.62 -0.33 -3.42
C VAL A 87 -1.56 -0.29 -4.63
N LEU A 88 -2.84 -0.59 -4.44
CA LEU A 88 -3.77 -0.76 -5.56
C LEU A 88 -4.72 0.43 -5.71
N HIS A 89 -4.89 0.94 -6.92
CA HIS A 89 -5.90 1.98 -7.17
C HIS A 89 -7.32 1.44 -6.91
N GLU A 90 -8.24 2.27 -6.41
CA GLU A 90 -9.63 1.90 -6.07
C GLU A 90 -10.41 1.28 -7.24
N ARG A 91 -10.08 1.64 -8.50
CA ARG A 91 -10.69 1.05 -9.70
C ARG A 91 -10.17 -0.37 -9.98
N MET A 92 -8.96 -0.68 -9.49
CA MET A 92 -8.37 -2.01 -9.49
C MET A 92 -8.73 -2.82 -8.24
N HIS A 93 -9.27 -2.18 -7.20
CA HIS A 93 -9.78 -2.83 -5.99
C HIS A 93 -11.06 -3.64 -6.30
N ARG A 94 -10.87 -4.72 -7.05
CA ARG A 94 -11.81 -5.84 -7.15
C ARG A 94 -11.17 -6.99 -6.38
N ILE A 95 -11.94 -7.55 -5.45
CA ILE A 95 -11.61 -8.68 -4.57
C ILE A 95 -10.89 -9.82 -5.32
N ALA A 96 -11.11 -9.97 -6.62
CA ALA A 96 -10.47 -10.95 -7.50
C ALA A 96 -8.94 -10.87 -7.65
N ARG A 97 -8.27 -9.76 -7.26
CA ARG A 97 -6.82 -9.57 -7.51
C ARG A 97 -5.90 -9.68 -6.29
N ILE A 98 -6.47 -9.81 -5.09
CA ILE A 98 -5.69 -9.79 -3.84
C ILE A 98 -4.77 -11.01 -3.72
N LYS A 99 -5.16 -12.18 -4.23
CA LYS A 99 -4.32 -13.40 -4.17
C LYS A 99 -3.00 -13.29 -4.93
N ALA A 100 -2.95 -12.53 -6.03
CA ALA A 100 -1.76 -12.44 -6.88
C ALA A 100 -0.65 -11.58 -6.26
N GLU A 101 -1.01 -10.63 -5.39
CA GLU A 101 -0.06 -9.72 -4.74
C GLU A 101 0.49 -10.27 -3.41
N PHE A 102 -0.16 -11.30 -2.86
CA PHE A 102 0.20 -11.97 -1.60
C PHE A 102 0.79 -13.37 -1.81
N GLY A 103 0.87 -13.82 -3.07
CA GLY A 103 1.38 -15.14 -3.47
C GLY A 103 2.87 -15.13 -3.74
#